data_AF-A0A2V7ZGH3-F1
#
_entry.id   AF-A0A2V7ZGH3-F1
#
_cell.length_a   1.000
_cell.length_b   1.000
_cell.length_c   1.000
_cell.angle_alpha   90.00
_cell.angle_beta   90.00
_cell.angle_gamma   90.00
#
_symmetry.space_group_name_H-M   'P 1'
#
loop_
_entity.id
_entity.type
_entity.pdbx_description
1 polymer ?
#
loop_
_entity_poly.entity_id
_entity_poly.type
_entity_poly.pdbx_seq_one_letter_code
_entity_poly.pdbx_strand_id
1 'polypeptide(L)'
;MTTVIESQRAVAGRQTAAPRLRVKNAAAAIDFYTRAFGARELMRFEGHGRIAHAELEIGNAIFMLGEEAPEYGFPGPEALGGSPVAMHLQVDDADRWMERAVAAGARLVTPPTDQFYGDRVGHVADPFGYGWDITERKEDLSVEEMHRRMAALEAQQSAGRTAPTFIREGFRTVTPYVVVADAPALIEFVRATFGAEETLRTTGPGGGVHAEVRIGDSMLMIGGGHPDRPIRITPIVTAFHVYVADTDATYARALQAGAESIGEPKDQEYGERSAGVKDRSGNAWYIATAKGEHFVPKGLQTLIVYLFPLRAEPVIAFMKRAFDGTDVQKYASPQGVIHHASVRIGDSTIEMGEANGPYQPMPTRFYLYGPNADASYRRALEAGATSIHEPRDQPFGDRMGGVKDVFGNEWYLATRIS
;
A
#
# COMPACT_ATOMS: atom_id res chain seq x y z
N MET A 1 43.86 -8.78 29.84
CA MET A 1 43.34 -7.76 30.78
C MET A 1 42.08 -7.21 30.16
N THR A 2 40.95 -7.61 30.71
CA THR A 2 39.60 -7.24 30.27
C THR A 2 39.39 -5.76 30.55
N THR A 3 39.19 -4.96 29.50
CA THR A 3 38.80 -3.56 29.64
C THR A 3 37.36 -3.53 30.15
N VAL A 4 37.22 -3.04 31.37
CA VAL A 4 35.95 -2.83 32.06
C VAL A 4 35.09 -1.89 31.24
N ILE A 5 33.87 -2.33 30.95
CA ILE A 5 32.78 -1.52 30.40
C ILE A 5 32.46 -0.45 31.45
N GLU A 6 32.94 0.77 31.24
CA GLU A 6 32.44 1.92 31.98
C GLU A 6 30.99 2.15 31.57
N SER A 7 30.07 1.85 32.50
CA SER A 7 28.68 2.28 32.41
C SER A 7 28.67 3.78 32.12
N GLN A 8 28.07 4.19 30.99
CA GLN A 8 27.71 5.58 30.80
C GLN A 8 26.71 5.97 31.91
N ARG A 9 27.24 6.56 32.98
CA ARG A 9 26.47 7.22 34.01
C ARG A 9 25.61 8.27 33.32
N ALA A 10 24.30 8.20 33.53
CA ALA A 10 23.40 9.31 33.28
C ALA A 10 23.97 10.57 33.94
N VAL A 11 24.54 11.46 33.13
CA VAL A 11 24.97 12.78 33.58
C VAL A 11 23.72 13.50 34.04
N ALA A 12 23.76 14.09 35.23
CA ALA A 12 22.68 14.89 35.80
C ALA A 12 22.45 16.17 34.96
N GLY A 13 21.85 16.01 33.79
CA GLY A 13 21.33 17.08 32.96
C GLY A 13 19.93 17.43 33.43
N ARG A 14 19.72 18.68 33.85
CA ARG A 14 18.39 19.20 34.15
C ARG A 14 17.57 19.14 32.85
N GLN A 15 16.47 18.38 32.84
CA GLN A 15 15.56 18.40 31.69
C GLN A 15 14.96 19.81 31.55
N THR A 16 15.08 20.44 30.37
CA THR A 16 14.49 21.76 30.09
C THR A 16 13.03 21.68 29.66
N ALA A 17 12.55 20.48 29.31
CA ALA A 17 11.16 20.19 28.96
C ALA A 17 10.82 18.76 29.43
N ALA A 18 9.60 18.57 29.91
CA ALA A 18 9.06 17.29 30.37
C ALA A 18 7.67 17.06 29.75
N PRO A 19 7.36 15.83 29.30
CA PRO A 19 6.03 15.54 28.78
C PRO A 19 5.00 15.60 29.91
N ARG A 20 3.77 15.97 29.57
CA ARG A 20 2.61 15.91 30.46
C ARG A 20 1.58 14.94 29.91
N LEU A 21 1.30 13.89 30.68
CA LEU A 21 0.30 12.88 30.35
C LEU A 21 -1.06 13.24 30.97
N ARG A 22 -2.12 12.97 30.22
CA ARG A 22 -3.52 13.15 30.63
C ARG A 22 -4.19 11.80 30.70
N VAL A 23 -4.61 11.39 31.90
CA VAL A 23 -5.15 10.04 32.16
C VAL A 23 -6.51 10.12 32.83
N LYS A 24 -7.36 9.11 32.63
CA LYS A 24 -8.67 9.04 33.30
C LYS A 24 -8.59 8.94 34.82
N ASN A 25 -7.56 8.29 35.35
CA ASN A 25 -7.36 8.11 36.79
C ASN A 25 -5.87 8.20 37.11
N ALA A 26 -5.44 9.36 37.61
CA ALA A 26 -4.03 9.62 37.86
C ALA A 26 -3.47 8.82 39.03
N ALA A 27 -4.27 8.53 40.06
CA ALA A 27 -3.82 7.68 41.18
C ALA A 27 -3.51 6.25 40.71
N ALA A 28 -4.41 5.67 39.92
CA ALA A 28 -4.19 4.35 39.33
C ALA A 28 -2.99 4.31 38.37
N ALA A 29 -2.76 5.40 37.63
CA ALA A 29 -1.60 5.53 36.75
C ALA A 29 -0.29 5.62 37.52
N ILE A 30 -0.24 6.40 38.61
CA ILE A 30 0.92 6.46 39.51
C ILE A 30 1.24 5.07 40.07
N ASP A 31 0.24 4.35 40.58
CA ASP A 31 0.41 3.00 41.10
C ASP A 31 0.93 2.03 40.04
N PHE A 32 0.37 2.11 38.82
CA PHE A 32 0.83 1.32 37.68
C PHE A 32 2.29 1.63 37.34
N TYR A 33 2.66 2.90 37.14
CA TYR A 33 4.03 3.27 36.76
C TYR A 33 5.06 2.91 37.85
N THR A 34 4.66 2.97 39.13
CA THR A 34 5.48 2.52 40.25
C THR A 34 5.75 1.01 40.15
N ARG A 35 4.70 0.20 39.95
CA ARG A 35 4.83 -1.27 39.86
C ARG A 35 5.53 -1.71 38.58
N ALA A 36 5.14 -1.16 37.43
CA ALA A 36 5.61 -1.55 36.10
C ALA A 36 7.03 -1.07 35.82
N PHE A 37 7.31 0.22 36.08
CA PHE A 37 8.55 0.87 35.63
C PHE A 37 9.43 1.37 36.78
N GLY A 38 9.03 1.11 38.04
CA GLY A 38 9.78 1.60 39.20
C GLY A 38 9.73 3.11 39.33
N ALA A 39 8.67 3.75 38.82
CA ALA A 39 8.52 5.19 38.94
C ALA A 39 8.48 5.63 40.41
N ARG A 40 9.12 6.77 40.71
CA ARG A 40 9.08 7.43 42.01
C ARG A 40 8.23 8.69 41.91
N GLU A 41 7.20 8.77 42.74
CA GLU A 41 6.42 9.99 42.87
C GLU A 41 7.26 11.08 43.56
N LEU A 42 7.39 12.23 42.92
CA LEU A 42 8.16 13.38 43.43
C LEU A 42 7.24 14.39 44.12
N MET A 43 6.11 14.67 43.49
CA MET A 43 5.06 15.50 44.05
C MET A 43 3.69 15.12 43.50
N ARG A 44 2.68 15.49 44.27
CA ARG A 44 1.27 15.41 43.91
C ARG A 44 0.55 16.64 44.40
N PHE A 45 -0.35 17.13 43.58
CA PHE A 45 -1.25 18.24 43.87
C PHE A 45 -2.69 17.82 43.56
N GLU A 46 -3.48 17.71 44.62
CA GLU A 46 -4.90 17.34 44.56
C GLU A 46 -5.78 18.59 44.62
N GLY A 47 -6.86 18.59 43.84
CA GLY A 47 -7.84 19.65 43.81
C GLY A 47 -9.20 19.14 43.34
N HIS A 48 -10.27 19.56 44.02
CA HIS A 48 -11.65 19.17 43.67
C HIS A 48 -11.87 17.65 43.55
N GLY A 49 -11.21 16.86 44.41
CA GLY A 49 -11.33 15.39 44.44
C GLY A 49 -10.57 14.64 43.34
N ARG A 50 -9.67 15.32 42.62
CA ARG A 50 -8.87 14.77 41.51
C ARG A 50 -7.39 15.11 41.70
N ILE A 51 -6.50 14.35 41.08
CA ILE A 51 -5.09 14.76 40.98
C ILE A 51 -4.94 15.68 39.76
N ALA A 52 -4.83 16.99 40.02
CA ALA A 52 -4.69 17.99 38.97
C ALA A 52 -3.27 18.01 38.37
N HIS A 53 -2.26 17.68 39.19
CA HIS A 53 -0.87 17.59 38.77
C HIS A 53 -0.09 16.63 39.67
N ALA A 54 0.77 15.81 39.09
CA ALA A 54 1.78 15.02 39.78
C ALA A 54 3.04 14.99 38.91
N GLU A 55 4.19 14.75 39.53
CA GLU A 55 5.44 14.50 38.82
C GLU A 55 6.01 13.17 39.27
N LEU A 56 6.41 12.38 38.28
CA LEU A 56 7.01 11.08 38.46
C LEU A 56 8.40 11.05 37.84
N GLU A 57 9.27 10.28 38.44
CA GLU A 57 10.63 10.04 37.97
C GLU A 57 10.81 8.56 37.64
N ILE A 58 11.35 8.25 36.46
CA ILE A 58 11.88 6.93 36.11
C ILE A 58 13.35 7.12 35.72
N GLY A 59 14.27 6.54 36.48
CA GLY A 59 15.70 6.78 36.32
C GLY A 59 16.04 8.26 36.55
N ASN A 60 16.45 8.96 35.50
CA ASN A 60 16.72 10.40 35.51
C ASN A 60 15.66 11.24 34.76
N ALA A 61 14.61 10.60 34.24
CA ALA A 61 13.58 11.26 33.45
C ALA A 61 12.39 11.65 34.33
N ILE A 62 11.98 12.91 34.26
CA ILE A 62 10.79 13.40 34.94
C ILE A 62 9.68 13.58 33.91
N PHE A 63 8.48 13.13 34.25
CA PHE A 63 7.28 13.43 33.48
C PHE A 63 6.14 13.84 34.40
N MET A 64 5.25 14.64 33.85
CA MET A 64 4.10 15.19 34.57
C MET A 64 2.86 14.37 34.26
N LEU A 65 1.96 14.27 35.22
CA LEU A 65 0.70 13.57 35.11
C LEU A 65 -0.43 14.46 35.63
N GLY A 66 -1.59 14.41 34.99
CA GLY A 66 -2.81 14.97 35.55
C GLY A 66 -4.03 14.30 34.94
N GLU A 67 -5.17 14.42 35.59
CA GLU A 67 -6.40 13.84 35.04
C GLU A 67 -6.83 14.55 33.74
N GLU A 68 -7.43 13.78 32.84
CA GLU A 68 -8.02 14.32 31.61
C GLU A 68 -9.23 15.20 31.91
N ALA A 69 -9.41 16.23 31.09
CA ALA A 69 -10.59 17.08 31.11
C ALA A 69 -10.84 17.60 29.69
N PRO A 70 -11.44 16.76 28.80
CA PRO A 70 -11.69 17.12 27.41
C PRO A 70 -12.44 18.44 27.22
N GLU A 71 -13.35 18.76 28.15
CA GLU A 71 -14.12 20.01 28.18
C GLU A 71 -13.25 21.27 28.35
N TYR A 72 -12.04 21.14 28.88
CA TYR A 72 -11.04 22.21 29.00
C TYR A 72 -9.88 22.07 28.01
N GLY A 73 -10.01 21.20 27.00
CA GLY A 73 -8.98 20.99 25.98
C GLY A 73 -7.83 20.09 26.43
N PHE A 74 -8.05 19.25 27.45
CA PHE A 74 -7.06 18.27 27.93
C PHE A 74 -7.54 16.83 27.73
N PRO A 75 -7.75 16.35 26.49
CA PRO A 75 -8.18 14.98 26.23
C PRO A 75 -7.07 13.97 26.55
N GLY A 76 -7.43 12.79 27.04
CA GLY A 76 -6.54 11.64 27.11
C GLY A 76 -6.54 10.80 25.82
N PRO A 77 -5.73 9.73 25.76
CA PRO A 77 -5.50 8.93 24.56
C PRO A 77 -6.76 8.36 23.91
N GLU A 78 -7.72 7.88 24.71
CA GLU A 78 -8.95 7.27 24.18
C GLU A 78 -9.80 8.29 23.39
N ALA A 79 -9.93 9.52 23.91
CA ALA A 79 -10.62 10.60 23.22
C ALA A 79 -9.89 11.05 21.94
N LEU A 80 -8.59 10.81 21.85
CA LEU A 80 -7.76 11.10 20.68
C LEU A 80 -7.70 9.92 19.67
N GLY A 81 -8.31 8.77 19.99
CA GLY A 81 -8.26 7.57 19.16
C GLY A 81 -6.92 6.81 19.22
N GLY A 82 -6.06 7.13 20.18
CA GLY A 82 -4.75 6.49 20.35
C GLY A 82 -3.76 7.32 21.18
N SER A 83 -2.59 6.75 21.44
CA SER A 83 -1.53 7.43 22.18
C SER A 83 -1.00 8.64 21.38
N PRO A 84 -1.05 9.88 21.91
CA PRO A 84 -0.52 11.05 21.22
C PRO A 84 1.02 11.15 21.28
N VAL A 85 1.65 10.35 22.15
CA VAL A 85 3.11 10.25 22.31
C VAL A 85 3.50 8.78 22.52
N ALA A 86 4.72 8.40 22.18
CA ALA A 86 5.30 7.14 22.63
C ALA A 86 6.43 7.44 23.61
N MET A 87 6.48 6.72 24.73
CA MET A 87 7.52 6.88 25.74
C MET A 87 8.62 5.86 25.50
N HIS A 88 9.87 6.32 25.38
CA HIS A 88 11.02 5.44 25.21
C HIS A 88 11.72 5.21 26.56
N LEU A 89 11.80 3.96 26.99
CA LEU A 89 12.51 3.52 28.19
C LEU A 89 13.75 2.73 27.79
N GLN A 90 14.92 3.34 27.98
CA GLN A 90 16.20 2.63 27.89
C GLN A 90 16.44 1.87 29.19
N VAL A 91 16.61 0.55 29.08
CA VAL A 91 16.80 -0.36 30.21
C VAL A 91 18.00 -1.28 29.98
N ASP A 92 18.38 -1.99 31.03
CA ASP A 92 19.46 -2.99 31.04
C ASP A 92 19.03 -4.36 30.51
N ASP A 93 17.75 -4.70 30.64
CA ASP A 93 17.17 -5.99 30.23
C ASP A 93 15.73 -5.78 29.72
N ALA A 94 15.56 -5.74 28.39
CA ALA A 94 14.26 -5.43 27.81
C ALA A 94 13.20 -6.50 28.13
N ASP A 95 13.59 -7.78 28.16
CA ASP A 95 12.68 -8.89 28.43
C ASP A 95 12.12 -8.82 29.85
N ARG A 96 13.00 -8.65 30.85
CA ARG A 96 12.58 -8.59 32.26
C ARG A 96 11.68 -7.38 32.54
N TRP A 97 12.00 -6.23 31.95
CA TRP A 97 11.17 -5.03 32.10
C TRP A 97 9.82 -5.18 31.40
N MET A 98 9.79 -5.87 30.26
CA MET A 98 8.55 -6.19 29.55
C MET A 98 7.65 -7.11 30.37
N GLU A 99 8.20 -8.21 30.92
CA GLU A 99 7.47 -9.14 31.78
C GLU A 99 6.87 -8.42 33.01
N ARG A 100 7.67 -7.55 33.64
CA ARG A 100 7.24 -6.74 34.77
C ARG A 100 6.09 -5.80 34.40
N ALA A 101 6.17 -5.13 33.24
CA ALA A 101 5.12 -4.23 32.77
C ALA A 101 3.80 -4.98 32.49
N VAL A 102 3.88 -6.13 31.81
CA VAL A 102 2.72 -6.97 31.52
C VAL A 102 2.09 -7.51 32.82
N ALA A 103 2.90 -7.98 33.76
CA ALA A 103 2.42 -8.44 35.07
C ALA A 103 1.75 -7.31 35.88
N ALA A 104 2.15 -6.06 35.69
CA ALA A 104 1.53 -4.90 36.31
C ALA A 104 0.23 -4.43 35.63
N GLY A 105 -0.12 -5.01 34.47
CA GLY A 105 -1.36 -4.74 33.73
C GLY A 105 -1.18 -4.12 32.35
N ALA A 106 0.05 -3.96 31.86
CA ALA A 106 0.28 -3.48 30.50
C ALA A 106 -0.15 -4.53 29.47
N ARG A 107 -0.67 -4.10 28.33
CA ARG A 107 -0.95 -4.98 27.20
C ARG A 107 0.29 -5.08 26.34
N LEU A 108 0.81 -6.30 26.17
CA LEU A 108 1.87 -6.59 25.20
C LEU A 108 1.36 -6.27 23.78
N VAL A 109 2.09 -5.43 23.05
CA VAL A 109 1.79 -5.10 21.65
C VAL A 109 2.76 -5.81 20.73
N THR A 110 4.06 -5.69 21.00
CA THR A 110 5.11 -6.46 20.31
C THR A 110 6.12 -7.00 21.31
N PRO A 111 6.49 -8.30 21.22
CA PRO A 111 7.50 -8.88 22.10
C PRO A 111 8.90 -8.30 21.82
N PRO A 112 9.80 -8.24 22.83
CA PRO A 112 11.16 -7.79 22.64
C PRO A 112 11.88 -8.60 21.56
N THR A 113 12.37 -7.91 20.56
CA THR A 113 13.02 -8.52 19.40
C THR A 113 14.28 -7.72 19.07
N ASP A 114 15.36 -8.43 18.73
CA ASP A 114 16.61 -7.81 18.29
C ASP A 114 16.40 -7.14 16.93
N GLN A 115 16.80 -5.88 16.84
CA GLN A 115 16.57 -5.00 15.72
C GLN A 115 17.87 -4.82 14.92
N PHE A 116 17.72 -4.54 13.62
CA PHE A 116 18.86 -4.37 12.71
C PHE A 116 19.81 -3.24 13.15
N TYR A 117 19.31 -2.28 13.94
CA TYR A 117 20.04 -1.14 14.46
C TYR A 117 20.69 -1.39 15.84
N GLY A 118 20.77 -2.65 16.29
CA GLY A 118 21.57 -3.03 17.47
C GLY A 118 20.84 -2.93 18.80
N ASP A 119 19.54 -2.63 18.80
CA ASP A 119 18.70 -2.61 19.99
C ASP A 119 17.81 -3.85 20.06
N ARG A 120 17.49 -4.29 21.27
CA ARG A 120 16.39 -5.21 21.54
C ARG A 120 15.21 -4.39 22.03
N VAL A 121 14.13 -4.36 21.25
CA VAL A 121 12.99 -3.47 21.47
C VAL A 121 11.70 -4.26 21.53
N GLY A 122 10.85 -3.95 22.50
CA GLY A 122 9.46 -4.39 22.51
C GLY A 122 8.52 -3.24 22.90
N HIS A 123 7.23 -3.40 22.57
CA HIS A 123 6.22 -2.37 22.79
C HIS A 123 5.08 -2.87 23.70
N VAL A 124 4.70 -2.05 24.67
CA VAL A 124 3.49 -2.24 25.48
C VAL A 124 2.60 -1.01 25.46
N ALA A 125 1.30 -1.24 25.55
CA ALA A 125 0.33 -0.20 25.86
C ALA A 125 -0.02 -0.27 27.35
N ASP A 126 0.09 0.85 28.06
CA ASP A 126 -0.37 0.94 29.44
C ASP A 126 -1.91 0.95 29.54
N PRO A 127 -2.50 0.70 30.72
CA PRO A 127 -3.95 0.69 30.90
C PRO A 127 -4.66 2.01 30.60
N PHE A 128 -3.92 3.11 30.42
CA PHE A 128 -4.43 4.46 30.19
C PHE A 128 -4.32 4.88 28.72
N GLY A 129 -3.83 3.98 27.87
CA GLY A 129 -3.78 4.15 26.42
C GLY A 129 -2.46 4.71 25.89
N TYR A 130 -1.42 4.84 26.72
CA TYR A 130 -0.11 5.31 26.26
C TYR A 130 0.80 4.15 25.84
N GLY A 131 1.52 4.35 24.74
CA GLY A 131 2.52 3.40 24.22
C GLY A 131 3.89 3.60 24.84
N TRP A 132 4.57 2.51 25.16
CA TRP A 132 5.91 2.48 25.73
C TRP A 132 6.82 1.53 24.94
N ASP A 133 7.92 2.06 24.44
CA ASP A 133 9.02 1.30 23.84
C ASP A 133 10.05 0.98 24.92
N ILE A 134 10.22 -0.30 25.24
CA ILE A 134 11.23 -0.77 26.20
C ILE A 134 12.41 -1.28 25.38
N THR A 135 13.55 -0.60 25.55
CA THR A 135 14.73 -0.75 24.68
C THR A 135 15.96 -1.10 25.48
N GLU A 136 16.65 -2.16 25.07
CA GLU A 136 17.97 -2.56 25.55
C GLU A 136 18.98 -2.40 24.41
N ARG A 137 20.10 -1.72 24.66
CA ARG A 137 21.19 -1.63 23.69
C ARG A 137 21.98 -2.93 23.69
N LYS A 138 21.95 -3.69 22.59
CA LYS A 138 22.74 -4.91 22.41
C LYS A 138 24.09 -4.64 21.74
N GLU A 139 24.12 -3.71 20.79
CA GLU A 139 25.28 -3.41 19.96
C GLU A 139 25.31 -1.93 19.57
N ASP A 140 26.44 -1.25 19.79
CA ASP A 140 26.64 0.12 19.32
C ASP A 140 27.08 0.12 17.86
N LEU A 141 26.23 0.67 16.99
CA LEU A 141 26.46 0.73 15.55
C LEU A 141 26.71 2.16 15.06
N SER A 142 27.53 2.32 14.03
CA SER A 142 27.58 3.56 13.27
C SER A 142 26.30 3.71 12.43
N VAL A 143 25.90 4.95 12.10
CA VAL A 143 24.76 5.21 11.22
C VAL A 143 24.94 4.54 9.85
N GLU A 144 26.17 4.52 9.34
CA GLU A 144 26.54 3.83 8.10
C GLU A 144 26.28 2.32 8.18
N GLU A 145 26.62 1.71 9.31
CA GLU A 145 26.36 0.30 9.57
C GLU A 145 24.87 -0.01 9.66
N MET A 146 24.09 0.87 10.32
CA MET A 146 22.63 0.77 10.37
C MET A 146 22.01 0.82 8.98
N HIS A 147 22.42 1.77 8.12
CA HIS A 147 21.96 1.85 6.74
C HIS A 147 22.32 0.59 5.92
N ARG A 148 23.53 0.05 6.11
CA ARG A 148 23.94 -1.18 5.42
C ARG A 148 23.08 -2.37 5.83
N ARG A 149 22.83 -2.54 7.13
CA ARG A 149 21.96 -3.62 7.66
C ARG A 149 20.51 -3.45 7.22
N MET A 150 20.01 -2.21 7.17
CA MET A 150 18.68 -1.88 6.66
C MET A 150 18.52 -2.29 5.20
N ALA A 151 19.45 -1.90 4.32
CA ALA A 151 19.45 -2.27 2.91
C ALA A 151 19.52 -3.79 2.71
N ALA A 152 20.32 -4.49 3.53
CA ALA A 152 20.40 -5.95 3.50
C ALA A 152 19.09 -6.63 3.95
N LEU A 153 18.44 -6.11 4.99
CA LEU A 153 17.14 -6.58 5.47
C LEU A 153 16.04 -6.37 4.41
N GLU A 154 16.00 -5.19 3.79
CA GLU A 154 15.08 -4.88 2.68
C GLU A 154 15.30 -5.80 1.48
N ALA A 155 16.55 -6.06 1.12
CA ALA A 155 16.91 -7.00 0.07
C ALA A 155 16.50 -8.43 0.42
N GLN A 156 16.67 -8.89 1.66
CA GLN A 156 16.24 -10.22 2.13
C GLN A 156 14.71 -10.35 2.20
N GLN A 157 14.01 -9.33 2.68
CA GLN A 157 12.53 -9.29 2.69
C GLN A 157 11.96 -9.29 1.27
N SER A 158 12.69 -8.70 0.32
CA SER A 158 12.36 -8.74 -1.10
C SER A 158 12.73 -10.09 -1.75
N ALA A 159 13.81 -10.74 -1.30
CA ALA A 159 14.29 -12.03 -1.81
C ALA A 159 13.59 -13.26 -1.21
N GLY A 160 12.80 -13.09 -0.14
CA GLY A 160 11.99 -14.14 0.50
C GLY A 160 10.48 -14.07 0.21
N ARG A 161 10.01 -13.09 -0.55
CA ARG A 161 8.64 -13.06 -1.07
C ARG A 161 8.54 -14.00 -2.28
N THR A 162 8.40 -15.30 -2.02
CA THR A 162 7.67 -16.14 -2.98
C THR A 162 6.31 -15.51 -3.20
N ALA A 163 5.96 -15.27 -4.46
CA ALA A 163 4.66 -14.72 -4.83
C ALA A 163 3.55 -15.51 -4.12
N PRO A 164 2.48 -14.85 -3.71
CA PRO A 164 1.49 -15.50 -2.86
C PRO A 164 0.80 -16.64 -3.60
N THR A 165 0.58 -17.75 -2.90
CA THR A 165 -0.19 -18.93 -3.34
C THR A 165 -1.66 -18.62 -3.71
N PHE A 166 -2.07 -17.34 -3.66
CA PHE A 166 -3.38 -16.85 -4.04
C PHE A 166 -3.43 -16.13 -5.41
N ILE A 167 -2.29 -15.96 -6.09
CA ILE A 167 -2.22 -15.43 -7.47
C ILE A 167 -1.99 -16.61 -8.42
N ARG A 168 -2.74 -16.66 -9.53
CA ARG A 168 -2.52 -17.67 -10.56
C ARG A 168 -1.16 -17.48 -11.24
N GLU A 169 -0.51 -18.59 -11.60
CA GLU A 169 0.78 -18.55 -12.32
C GLU A 169 0.69 -17.70 -13.59
N GLY A 170 1.67 -16.81 -13.78
CA GLY A 170 1.73 -15.87 -14.91
C GLY A 170 0.88 -14.61 -14.76
N PHE A 171 0.10 -14.48 -13.69
CA PHE A 171 -0.67 -13.27 -13.37
C PHE A 171 0.07 -12.41 -12.34
N ARG A 172 -0.35 -11.15 -12.28
CA ARG A 172 0.05 -10.21 -11.23
C ARG A 172 -1.15 -9.85 -10.34
N THR A 173 -0.89 -9.11 -9.27
CA THR A 173 -1.91 -8.62 -8.35
C THR A 173 -3.04 -7.89 -9.08
N VAL A 174 -2.72 -7.06 -10.07
CA VAL A 174 -3.70 -6.35 -10.91
C VAL A 174 -3.55 -6.83 -12.35
N THR A 175 -4.63 -7.36 -12.91
CA THR A 175 -4.73 -7.76 -14.32
C THR A 175 -5.81 -6.93 -15.00
N PRO A 176 -5.50 -6.17 -16.07
CA PRO A 176 -6.52 -5.49 -16.86
C PRO A 176 -7.48 -6.48 -17.48
N TYR A 177 -8.77 -6.14 -17.46
CA TYR A 177 -9.80 -6.92 -18.13
C TYR A 177 -10.65 -6.04 -19.03
N VAL A 178 -10.33 -6.01 -20.32
CA VAL A 178 -11.10 -5.24 -21.31
C VAL A 178 -12.26 -6.05 -21.85
N VAL A 179 -13.31 -5.35 -22.27
CA VAL A 179 -14.44 -5.96 -22.99
C VAL A 179 -14.62 -5.25 -24.32
N VAL A 180 -14.49 -5.96 -25.42
CA VAL A 180 -14.55 -5.39 -26.77
C VAL A 180 -15.58 -6.07 -27.64
N ALA A 181 -16.10 -5.36 -28.65
CA ALA A 181 -17.06 -5.92 -29.60
C ALA A 181 -16.49 -7.11 -30.39
N ASP A 182 -15.19 -7.05 -30.71
CA ASP A 182 -14.48 -8.04 -31.52
C ASP A 182 -13.19 -8.48 -30.78
N ALA A 183 -13.32 -9.49 -29.91
CA ALA A 183 -12.19 -10.01 -29.15
C ALA A 183 -11.10 -10.63 -30.03
N PRO A 184 -11.42 -11.45 -31.06
CA PRO A 184 -10.41 -11.97 -31.99
C PRO A 184 -9.57 -10.87 -32.65
N ALA A 185 -10.19 -9.78 -33.09
CA ALA A 185 -9.46 -8.67 -33.70
C ALA A 185 -8.48 -8.00 -32.71
N LEU A 186 -8.90 -7.81 -31.45
CA LEU A 186 -8.01 -7.27 -30.42
C LEU A 186 -6.85 -8.22 -30.11
N ILE A 187 -7.11 -9.52 -30.03
CA ILE A 187 -6.07 -10.53 -29.79
C ILE A 187 -5.02 -10.49 -30.91
N GLU A 188 -5.44 -10.48 -32.18
CA GLU A 188 -4.50 -10.39 -33.30
C GLU A 188 -3.73 -9.05 -33.31
N PHE A 189 -4.39 -7.95 -32.94
CA PHE A 189 -3.72 -6.65 -32.79
C PHE A 189 -2.59 -6.70 -31.75
N VAL A 190 -2.84 -7.23 -30.55
CA VAL A 190 -1.80 -7.28 -29.51
C VAL A 190 -0.69 -8.27 -29.84
N ARG A 191 -1.00 -9.38 -30.54
CA ARG A 191 0.01 -10.31 -31.07
C ARG A 191 0.92 -9.64 -32.09
N ALA A 192 0.35 -8.97 -33.09
CA ALA A 192 1.10 -8.30 -34.15
C ALA A 192 1.92 -7.10 -33.64
N THR A 193 1.38 -6.36 -32.67
CA THR A 193 1.99 -5.14 -32.16
C THR A 193 3.06 -5.43 -31.11
N PHE A 194 2.71 -6.23 -30.10
CA PHE A 194 3.53 -6.42 -28.90
C PHE A 194 4.22 -7.80 -28.83
N GLY A 195 4.02 -8.67 -29.83
CA GLY A 195 4.53 -10.04 -29.78
C GLY A 195 3.85 -10.87 -28.69
N ALA A 196 2.59 -10.53 -28.39
CA ALA A 196 1.86 -11.15 -27.29
C ALA A 196 1.64 -12.66 -27.52
N GLU A 197 1.61 -13.44 -26.44
CA GLU A 197 1.33 -14.86 -26.47
C GLU A 197 -0.08 -15.11 -25.95
N GLU A 198 -0.93 -15.74 -26.75
CA GLU A 198 -2.23 -16.21 -26.28
C GLU A 198 -2.06 -17.49 -25.46
N THR A 199 -2.52 -17.44 -24.22
CA THR A 199 -2.32 -18.52 -23.23
C THR A 199 -3.59 -19.30 -22.97
N LEU A 200 -4.73 -18.66 -23.16
CA LEU A 200 -6.05 -19.28 -23.03
C LEU A 200 -7.04 -18.53 -23.92
N ARG A 201 -7.94 -19.28 -24.55
CA ARG A 201 -9.15 -18.75 -25.17
C ARG A 201 -10.29 -19.74 -24.98
N THR A 202 -11.39 -19.24 -24.46
CA THR A 202 -12.63 -19.99 -24.26
C THR A 202 -13.79 -19.22 -24.87
N THR A 203 -14.68 -19.94 -25.54
CA THR A 203 -15.93 -19.39 -26.05
C THR A 203 -17.10 -19.97 -25.26
N GLY A 204 -17.86 -19.11 -24.60
CA GLY A 204 -19.04 -19.52 -23.84
C GLY A 204 -20.18 -19.97 -24.76
N PRO A 205 -21.21 -20.66 -24.23
CA PRO A 205 -22.36 -21.15 -24.99
C PRO A 205 -23.11 -20.03 -25.75
N GLY A 206 -23.11 -18.81 -25.19
CA GLY A 206 -23.70 -17.61 -25.80
C GLY A 206 -22.83 -16.95 -26.88
N GLY A 207 -21.67 -17.53 -27.22
CA GLY A 207 -20.76 -17.00 -28.25
C GLY A 207 -19.77 -15.94 -27.77
N GLY A 208 -19.83 -15.53 -26.50
CA GLY A 208 -18.85 -14.61 -25.92
C GLY A 208 -17.49 -15.27 -25.73
N VAL A 209 -16.43 -14.51 -26.00
CA VAL A 209 -15.03 -14.92 -25.89
C VAL A 209 -14.47 -14.41 -24.58
N HIS A 210 -13.71 -15.27 -23.91
CA HIS A 210 -12.76 -14.89 -22.87
C HIS A 210 -11.38 -15.39 -23.31
N ALA A 211 -10.39 -14.50 -23.31
CA ALA A 211 -9.02 -14.83 -23.64
C ALA A 211 -8.04 -14.21 -22.63
N GLU A 212 -6.92 -14.89 -22.46
CA GLU A 212 -5.80 -14.46 -21.62
C GLU A 212 -4.57 -14.37 -22.50
N VAL A 213 -4.00 -13.18 -22.61
CA VAL A 213 -2.91 -12.87 -23.51
C VAL A 213 -1.76 -12.25 -22.72
N ARG A 214 -0.57 -12.85 -22.81
CA ARG A 214 0.63 -12.42 -22.12
C ARG A 214 1.40 -11.41 -22.97
N ILE A 215 1.76 -10.27 -22.37
CA ILE A 215 2.65 -9.26 -22.94
C ILE A 215 3.81 -9.07 -21.96
N GLY A 216 5.01 -9.52 -22.36
CA GLY A 216 6.17 -9.56 -21.47
C GLY A 216 5.88 -10.36 -20.20
N ASP A 217 5.95 -9.69 -19.06
CA ASP A 217 5.74 -10.25 -17.72
C ASP A 217 4.32 -10.02 -17.15
N SER A 218 3.38 -9.59 -18.00
CA SER A 218 2.04 -9.16 -17.60
C SER A 218 0.97 -9.91 -18.39
N MET A 219 -0.16 -10.22 -17.74
CA MET A 219 -1.33 -10.81 -18.38
C MET A 219 -2.36 -9.72 -18.72
N LEU A 220 -3.03 -9.86 -19.86
CA LEU A 220 -4.19 -9.10 -20.27
C LEU A 220 -5.37 -10.05 -20.44
N MET A 221 -6.50 -9.75 -19.80
CA MET A 221 -7.75 -10.45 -20.07
C MET A 221 -8.58 -9.69 -21.10
N ILE A 222 -9.07 -10.42 -22.08
CA ILE A 222 -9.91 -9.91 -23.17
C ILE A 222 -11.23 -10.66 -23.13
N GLY A 223 -12.29 -9.94 -22.80
CA GLY A 223 -13.67 -10.38 -22.96
C GLY A 223 -14.24 -9.77 -24.22
N GLY A 224 -15.21 -10.42 -24.83
CA GLY A 224 -15.87 -9.76 -25.95
C GLY A 224 -16.74 -10.63 -26.81
N GLY A 225 -17.22 -10.00 -27.88
CA GLY A 225 -17.96 -10.66 -28.93
C GLY A 225 -17.06 -11.24 -30.02
N HIS A 226 -17.74 -11.84 -30.99
CA HIS A 226 -17.19 -12.24 -32.26
C HIS A 226 -18.03 -11.56 -33.35
N PRO A 227 -17.45 -11.06 -34.45
CA PRO A 227 -18.22 -10.41 -35.52
C PRO A 227 -19.35 -11.31 -36.06
N ASP A 228 -19.08 -12.60 -36.21
CA ASP A 228 -20.09 -13.60 -36.64
C ASP A 228 -21.12 -13.98 -35.57
N ARG A 229 -20.94 -13.56 -34.31
CA ARG A 229 -21.84 -13.87 -33.18
C ARG A 229 -22.02 -12.63 -32.31
N PRO A 230 -22.85 -11.67 -32.73
CA PRO A 230 -23.07 -10.45 -31.98
C PRO A 230 -23.71 -10.77 -30.64
N ILE A 231 -23.00 -10.47 -29.56
CA ILE A 231 -23.51 -10.50 -28.19
C ILE A 231 -23.87 -9.08 -27.76
N ARG A 232 -24.91 -8.93 -26.93
CA ARG A 232 -25.21 -7.64 -26.31
C ARG A 232 -24.20 -7.38 -25.19
N ILE A 233 -23.13 -6.69 -25.52
CA ILE A 233 -22.13 -6.20 -24.57
C ILE A 233 -21.99 -4.69 -24.70
N THR A 234 -21.75 -4.03 -23.57
CA THR A 234 -21.25 -2.67 -23.55
C THR A 234 -19.72 -2.77 -23.51
N PRO A 235 -19.00 -2.31 -24.55
CA PRO A 235 -17.55 -2.31 -24.51
C PRO A 235 -17.02 -1.53 -23.31
N ILE A 236 -16.00 -2.08 -22.66
CA ILE A 236 -15.21 -1.43 -21.62
C ILE A 236 -13.81 -1.31 -22.22
N VAL A 237 -13.58 -0.15 -22.83
CA VAL A 237 -12.27 0.21 -23.39
C VAL A 237 -11.37 0.77 -22.30
N THR A 238 -10.05 0.71 -22.50
CA THR A 238 -9.07 1.06 -21.48
C THR A 238 -7.87 1.74 -22.10
N ALA A 239 -7.13 2.50 -21.30
CA ALA A 239 -5.82 2.99 -21.69
C ALA A 239 -4.73 2.18 -20.99
N PHE A 240 -3.65 1.95 -21.71
CA PHE A 240 -2.51 1.17 -21.27
C PHE A 240 -1.24 1.97 -21.42
N HIS A 241 -0.34 1.86 -20.45
CA HIS A 241 1.05 2.18 -20.61
C HIS A 241 1.82 0.86 -20.77
N VAL A 242 2.51 0.68 -21.90
CA VAL A 242 3.20 -0.56 -22.27
C VAL A 242 4.67 -0.30 -22.52
N TYR A 243 5.52 -0.92 -21.72
CA TYR A 243 6.96 -0.87 -21.96
C TYR A 243 7.38 -1.88 -23.01
N VAL A 244 8.18 -1.43 -23.97
CA VAL A 244 8.75 -2.23 -25.06
C VAL A 244 10.21 -1.89 -25.23
N ALA A 245 10.97 -2.80 -25.87
CA ALA A 245 12.39 -2.57 -26.12
C ALA A 245 12.65 -1.46 -27.16
N ASP A 246 11.70 -1.23 -28.08
CA ASP A 246 11.79 -0.23 -29.14
C ASP A 246 10.40 0.36 -29.43
N THR A 247 10.20 1.61 -28.98
CA THR A 247 8.95 2.36 -29.15
C THR A 247 8.62 2.58 -30.62
N ASP A 248 9.59 2.99 -31.44
CA ASP A 248 9.36 3.41 -32.83
C ASP A 248 8.98 2.21 -33.69
N ALA A 249 9.69 1.09 -33.54
CA ALA A 249 9.38 -0.14 -34.24
C ALA A 249 8.00 -0.68 -33.82
N THR A 250 7.67 -0.62 -32.53
CA THR A 250 6.38 -1.07 -32.00
C THR A 250 5.24 -0.19 -32.49
N TYR A 251 5.43 1.14 -32.47
CA TYR A 251 4.48 2.11 -33.02
C TYR A 251 4.22 1.85 -34.50
N ALA A 252 5.26 1.61 -35.31
CA ALA A 252 5.11 1.27 -36.72
C ALA A 252 4.31 -0.03 -36.93
N ARG A 253 4.55 -1.07 -36.13
CA ARG A 253 3.74 -2.31 -36.15
C ARG A 253 2.28 -2.05 -35.79
N ALA A 254 2.01 -1.21 -34.80
CA ALA A 254 0.66 -0.86 -34.40
C ALA A 254 -0.14 -0.19 -35.54
N LEU A 255 0.49 0.75 -36.25
CA LEU A 255 -0.12 1.39 -37.42
C LEU A 255 -0.38 0.39 -38.56
N GLN A 256 0.57 -0.52 -38.82
CA GLN A 256 0.39 -1.60 -39.80
C GLN A 256 -0.75 -2.56 -39.40
N ALA A 257 -0.95 -2.77 -38.10
CA ALA A 257 -2.06 -3.54 -37.54
C ALA A 257 -3.40 -2.76 -37.50
N GLY A 258 -3.43 -1.54 -38.05
CA GLY A 258 -4.65 -0.76 -38.23
C GLY A 258 -5.05 0.12 -37.03
N ALA A 259 -4.13 0.42 -36.12
CA ALA A 259 -4.35 1.44 -35.10
C ALA A 259 -4.25 2.87 -35.68
N GLU A 260 -4.96 3.79 -35.05
CA GLU A 260 -4.87 5.23 -35.32
C GLU A 260 -3.79 5.86 -34.45
N SER A 261 -3.00 6.78 -35.00
CA SER A 261 -2.02 7.52 -34.19
C SER A 261 -2.72 8.51 -33.25
N ILE A 262 -2.37 8.47 -31.97
CA ILE A 262 -2.67 9.53 -30.99
C ILE A 262 -1.50 10.52 -30.93
N GLY A 263 -0.27 10.03 -31.06
CA GLY A 263 0.94 10.85 -31.08
C GLY A 263 2.17 10.05 -31.51
N GLU A 264 3.01 10.66 -32.34
CA GLU A 264 4.22 10.04 -32.87
C GLU A 264 5.30 9.83 -31.79
N PRO A 265 6.21 8.85 -31.98
CA PRO A 265 7.33 8.61 -31.08
C PRO A 265 8.17 9.86 -30.83
N LYS A 266 8.31 10.23 -29.55
CA LYS A 266 9.16 11.32 -29.12
C LYS A 266 9.79 11.05 -27.77
N ASP A 267 10.88 11.76 -27.53
CA ASP A 267 11.52 11.77 -26.22
C ASP A 267 10.73 12.66 -25.26
N GLN A 268 10.54 12.17 -24.05
CA GLN A 268 9.81 12.83 -22.99
C GLN A 268 10.78 13.35 -21.92
N GLU A 269 10.41 14.46 -21.29
CA GLU A 269 11.21 15.11 -20.25
C GLU A 269 11.40 14.23 -19.00
N TYR A 270 10.47 13.30 -18.75
CA TYR A 270 10.51 12.34 -17.66
C TYR A 270 11.31 11.06 -17.97
N GLY A 271 12.09 11.04 -19.06
CA GLY A 271 13.08 9.99 -19.29
C GLY A 271 12.55 8.78 -20.06
N GLU A 272 11.56 8.96 -20.93
CA GLU A 272 11.07 7.89 -21.81
C GLU A 272 11.11 8.31 -23.27
N ARG A 273 11.18 7.33 -24.16
CA ARG A 273 10.79 7.52 -25.56
C ARG A 273 9.42 6.89 -25.73
N SER A 274 8.39 7.69 -26.00
CA SER A 274 7.00 7.19 -26.04
C SER A 274 6.19 7.67 -27.23
N ALA A 275 5.20 6.87 -27.61
CA ALA A 275 4.23 7.10 -28.67
C ALA A 275 2.83 6.67 -28.21
N GLY A 276 1.78 7.17 -28.85
CA GLY A 276 0.40 6.80 -28.52
C GLY A 276 -0.34 6.30 -29.75
N VAL A 277 -1.08 5.21 -29.62
CA VAL A 277 -2.01 4.70 -30.65
C VAL A 277 -3.35 4.31 -30.05
N LYS A 278 -4.40 4.34 -30.87
CA LYS A 278 -5.75 3.89 -30.53
C LYS A 278 -6.11 2.70 -31.40
N ASP A 279 -6.43 1.56 -30.81
CA ASP A 279 -6.84 0.39 -31.57
C ASP A 279 -8.27 0.53 -32.12
N ARG A 280 -8.69 -0.43 -32.96
CA ARG A 280 -10.02 -0.44 -33.59
C ARG A 280 -11.17 -0.62 -32.60
N SER A 281 -10.90 -1.13 -31.40
CA SER A 281 -11.88 -1.26 -30.34
C SER A 281 -12.02 0.03 -29.53
N GLY A 282 -11.08 0.97 -29.67
CA GLY A 282 -11.05 2.24 -28.97
C GLY A 282 -10.15 2.26 -27.74
N ASN A 283 -9.35 1.22 -27.48
CA ASN A 283 -8.37 1.27 -26.40
C ASN A 283 -7.19 2.16 -26.79
N ALA A 284 -6.66 2.90 -25.83
CA ALA A 284 -5.45 3.70 -26.01
C ALA A 284 -4.21 2.92 -25.53
N TRP A 285 -3.15 2.95 -26.30
CA TRP A 285 -1.89 2.28 -26.01
C TRP A 285 -0.76 3.33 -26.05
N TYR A 286 -0.25 3.69 -24.87
CA TYR A 286 0.96 4.49 -24.70
C TYR A 286 2.14 3.54 -24.68
N ILE A 287 2.88 3.52 -25.78
CA ILE A 287 4.01 2.64 -26.02
C ILE A 287 5.26 3.37 -25.58
N ALA A 288 6.05 2.81 -24.68
CA ALA A 288 7.22 3.48 -24.11
C ALA A 288 8.45 2.59 -24.03
N THR A 289 9.61 3.22 -24.10
CA THR A 289 10.92 2.64 -23.80
C THR A 289 11.54 3.56 -22.74
N ALA A 290 11.76 3.05 -21.53
CA ALA A 290 12.43 3.83 -20.49
C ALA A 290 13.89 4.06 -20.83
N LYS A 291 14.38 5.29 -20.59
CA LYS A 291 15.81 5.62 -20.72
C LYS A 291 16.50 5.21 -19.43
N GLY A 292 17.22 4.09 -19.46
CA GLY A 292 17.91 3.54 -18.31
C GLY A 292 18.62 2.23 -18.64
N GLU A 293 19.04 1.49 -17.61
CA GLU A 293 19.66 0.17 -17.77
C GLU A 293 18.69 -0.87 -18.36
N HIS A 294 17.40 -0.71 -18.07
CA HIS A 294 16.32 -1.58 -18.56
C HIS A 294 15.22 -0.73 -19.20
N PHE A 295 14.64 -1.25 -20.30
CA PHE A 295 13.54 -0.57 -20.99
C PHE A 295 12.21 -0.60 -20.21
N VAL A 296 12.07 -1.55 -19.26
CA VAL A 296 11.06 -1.54 -18.20
C VAL A 296 11.75 -1.06 -16.92
N PRO A 297 11.31 0.05 -16.30
CA PRO A 297 11.88 0.50 -15.03
C PRO A 297 11.76 -0.54 -13.93
N LYS A 298 12.77 -0.60 -13.05
CA LYS A 298 12.80 -1.55 -11.93
C LYS A 298 11.55 -1.36 -11.04
N GLY A 299 10.84 -2.45 -10.79
CA GLY A 299 9.65 -2.46 -9.94
C GLY A 299 8.34 -2.14 -10.66
N LEU A 300 8.38 -1.90 -11.97
CA LEU A 300 7.18 -1.81 -12.83
C LEU A 300 6.98 -3.09 -13.62
N GLN A 301 5.74 -3.32 -14.04
CA GLN A 301 5.38 -4.40 -14.96
C GLN A 301 5.30 -3.90 -16.41
N THR A 302 5.35 -4.82 -17.37
CA THR A 302 5.32 -4.52 -18.81
C THR A 302 4.04 -3.81 -19.24
N LEU A 303 2.88 -4.27 -18.77
CA LEU A 303 1.57 -3.74 -19.11
C LEU A 303 0.92 -3.09 -17.87
N ILE A 304 0.79 -1.78 -17.91
CA ILE A 304 0.22 -0.98 -16.83
C ILE A 304 -1.13 -0.42 -17.28
N VAL A 305 -2.13 -0.52 -16.42
CA VAL A 305 -3.42 0.14 -16.67
C VAL A 305 -3.28 1.62 -16.38
N TYR A 306 -3.75 2.45 -17.32
CA TYR A 306 -3.74 3.90 -17.21
C TYR A 306 -5.18 4.41 -17.08
N LEU A 307 -5.50 5.03 -15.95
CA LEU A 307 -6.84 5.58 -15.69
C LEU A 307 -6.92 7.06 -16.07
N PHE A 308 -8.10 7.46 -16.53
CA PHE A 308 -8.45 8.87 -16.72
C PHE A 308 -9.59 9.31 -15.79
N PRO A 309 -9.39 9.36 -14.47
CA PRO A 309 -10.47 9.78 -13.58
C PRO A 309 -10.72 11.29 -13.69
N LEU A 310 -11.95 11.74 -13.42
CA LEU A 310 -12.22 13.19 -13.30
C LEU A 310 -11.38 13.86 -12.20
N ARG A 311 -11.09 13.11 -11.14
CA ARG A 311 -10.22 13.50 -10.03
C ARG A 311 -9.40 12.30 -9.58
N ALA A 312 -8.08 12.41 -9.50
CA ALA A 312 -7.23 11.28 -9.16
C ALA A 312 -7.22 10.98 -7.66
N GLU A 313 -7.17 12.01 -6.80
CA GLU A 313 -7.07 11.84 -5.34
C GLU A 313 -8.17 10.93 -4.74
N PRO A 314 -9.45 11.06 -5.13
CA PRO A 314 -10.50 10.17 -4.62
C PRO A 314 -10.32 8.71 -5.05
N VAL A 315 -9.80 8.44 -6.26
CA VAL A 315 -9.50 7.08 -6.73
C VAL A 315 -8.32 6.50 -5.95
N ILE A 316 -7.26 7.29 -5.76
CA ILE A 316 -6.11 6.93 -4.94
C ILE A 316 -6.56 6.58 -3.52
N ALA A 317 -7.38 7.44 -2.90
CA ALA A 317 -7.89 7.21 -1.55
C ALA A 317 -8.77 5.94 -1.46
N PHE A 318 -9.56 5.64 -2.50
CA PHE A 318 -10.31 4.40 -2.59
C PHE A 318 -9.37 3.18 -2.65
N MET A 319 -8.37 3.19 -3.53
CA MET A 319 -7.41 2.07 -3.65
C MET A 319 -6.60 1.85 -2.35
N LYS A 320 -6.23 2.92 -1.65
CA LYS A 320 -5.58 2.83 -0.32
C LYS A 320 -6.47 2.12 0.70
N ARG A 321 -7.76 2.49 0.79
CA ARG A 321 -8.71 1.92 1.77
C ARG A 321 -9.19 0.53 1.42
N ALA A 322 -9.51 0.28 0.15
CA ALA A 322 -10.11 -0.96 -0.31
C ALA A 322 -9.06 -2.07 -0.51
N PHE A 323 -7.89 -1.71 -1.06
CA PHE A 323 -6.93 -2.66 -1.62
C PHE A 323 -5.50 -2.48 -1.09
N ASP A 324 -5.33 -1.77 0.03
CA ASP A 324 -4.02 -1.57 0.66
C ASP A 324 -3.00 -0.90 -0.29
N GLY A 325 -3.48 0.02 -1.14
CA GLY A 325 -2.64 0.79 -2.07
C GLY A 325 -1.52 1.58 -1.37
N THR A 326 -0.31 1.53 -1.92
CA THR A 326 0.93 2.14 -1.37
C THR A 326 1.71 2.90 -2.44
N ASP A 327 2.87 3.44 -2.05
CA ASP A 327 3.90 4.02 -2.92
C ASP A 327 3.34 5.00 -3.96
N VAL A 328 2.55 5.96 -3.45
CA VAL A 328 1.85 6.94 -4.27
C VAL A 328 2.83 8.01 -4.73
N GLN A 329 3.16 8.03 -6.02
CA GLN A 329 3.86 9.15 -6.66
C GLN A 329 2.86 10.02 -7.40
N LYS A 330 3.00 11.35 -7.30
CA LYS A 330 2.10 12.31 -7.94
C LYS A 330 2.90 13.44 -8.56
N TYR A 331 2.55 13.76 -9.80
CA TYR A 331 2.99 14.95 -10.50
C TYR A 331 1.76 15.79 -10.86
N ALA A 332 1.68 16.97 -10.25
CA ALA A 332 0.57 17.90 -10.44
C ALA A 332 1.08 19.21 -11.06
N SER A 333 0.22 19.83 -11.88
CA SER A 333 0.46 21.19 -12.37
C SER A 333 0.43 22.22 -11.24
N PRO A 334 0.92 23.45 -11.47
CA PRO A 334 0.74 24.55 -10.52
C PRO A 334 -0.72 24.84 -10.17
N GLN A 335 -1.66 24.50 -11.07
CA GLN A 335 -3.11 24.66 -10.88
C GLN A 335 -3.75 23.47 -10.13
N GLY A 336 -2.95 22.48 -9.72
CA GLY A 336 -3.38 21.33 -8.92
C GLY A 336 -3.97 20.17 -9.73
N VAL A 337 -3.89 20.19 -11.06
CA VAL A 337 -4.32 19.08 -11.91
C VAL A 337 -3.27 17.98 -11.86
N ILE A 338 -3.67 16.76 -11.49
CA ILE A 338 -2.75 15.62 -11.45
C ILE A 338 -2.56 15.09 -12.87
N HIS A 339 -1.43 15.38 -13.49
CA HIS A 339 -1.11 14.90 -14.84
C HIS A 339 -0.67 13.44 -14.85
N HIS A 340 -0.01 13.02 -13.78
CA HIS A 340 0.42 11.64 -13.58
C HIS A 340 0.40 11.29 -12.11
N ALA A 341 -0.16 10.14 -11.76
CA ALA A 341 0.00 9.50 -10.48
C ALA A 341 0.12 8.00 -10.65
N SER A 342 0.93 7.37 -9.80
CA SER A 342 1.04 5.93 -9.71
C SER A 342 0.64 5.45 -8.31
N VAL A 343 0.00 4.29 -8.24
CA VAL A 343 -0.34 3.61 -6.98
C VAL A 343 0.04 2.16 -7.10
N ARG A 344 0.79 1.64 -6.12
CA ARG A 344 1.15 0.22 -6.05
C ARG A 344 0.08 -0.56 -5.29
N ILE A 345 -0.37 -1.67 -5.85
CA ILE A 345 -1.21 -2.68 -5.19
C ILE A 345 -0.51 -4.02 -5.35
N GLY A 346 -0.04 -4.59 -4.24
CA GLY A 346 0.80 -5.80 -4.27
C GLY A 346 2.06 -5.62 -5.13
N ASP A 347 2.21 -6.47 -6.14
CA ASP A 347 3.32 -6.46 -7.11
C ASP A 347 3.01 -5.68 -8.41
N SER A 348 1.90 -4.94 -8.44
CA SER A 348 1.42 -4.23 -9.63
C SER A 348 1.31 -2.74 -9.38
N THR A 349 1.58 -1.94 -10.41
CA THR A 349 1.35 -0.50 -10.42
C THR A 349 0.12 -0.18 -11.26
N ILE A 350 -0.71 0.76 -10.80
CA ILE A 350 -1.75 1.41 -11.61
C ILE A 350 -1.33 2.87 -11.80
N GLU A 351 -1.38 3.34 -13.04
CA GLU A 351 -1.10 4.74 -13.38
C GLU A 351 -2.40 5.49 -13.70
N MET A 352 -2.37 6.81 -13.55
CA MET A 352 -3.50 7.65 -13.91
C MET A 352 -3.10 9.10 -14.18
N GLY A 353 -3.88 9.78 -15.01
CA GLY A 353 -3.86 11.23 -15.15
C GLY A 353 -5.28 11.76 -15.18
N GLU A 354 -5.55 12.91 -14.57
CA GLU A 354 -6.91 13.45 -14.53
C GLU A 354 -7.44 13.75 -15.94
N ALA A 355 -8.69 13.35 -16.20
CA ALA A 355 -9.36 13.58 -17.46
C ALA A 355 -9.43 15.09 -17.75
N ASN A 356 -8.92 15.51 -18.91
CA ASN A 356 -8.92 16.88 -19.37
C ASN A 356 -8.82 16.94 -20.91
N GLY A 357 -9.49 17.92 -21.53
CA GLY A 357 -9.40 18.15 -22.98
C GLY A 357 -9.70 16.88 -23.81
N PRO A 358 -8.74 16.36 -24.59
CA PRO A 358 -8.95 15.14 -25.38
C PRO A 358 -8.97 13.84 -24.55
N TYR A 359 -8.50 13.88 -23.30
CA TYR A 359 -8.48 12.74 -22.39
C TYR A 359 -9.78 12.71 -21.58
N GLN A 360 -10.73 11.88 -22.01
CA GLN A 360 -12.04 11.77 -21.39
C GLN A 360 -12.08 10.63 -20.37
N PRO A 361 -13.01 10.66 -19.40
CA PRO A 361 -13.15 9.58 -18.43
C PRO A 361 -13.36 8.22 -19.08
N MET A 362 -12.54 7.26 -18.67
CA MET A 362 -12.54 5.90 -19.22
C MET A 362 -12.52 4.88 -18.07
N PRO A 363 -13.67 4.62 -17.42
CA PRO A 363 -13.74 3.60 -16.39
C PRO A 363 -13.40 2.23 -16.98
N THR A 364 -12.61 1.46 -16.26
CA THR A 364 -12.12 0.16 -16.71
C THR A 364 -12.59 -0.97 -15.78
N ARG A 365 -12.22 -2.19 -16.12
CA ARG A 365 -12.43 -3.37 -15.30
C ARG A 365 -11.11 -4.03 -14.96
N PHE A 366 -10.99 -4.40 -13.70
CA PHE A 366 -9.83 -5.05 -13.12
C PHE A 366 -10.17 -6.44 -12.64
N TYR A 367 -9.22 -7.34 -12.76
CA TYR A 367 -9.16 -8.54 -11.93
C TYR A 367 -8.02 -8.37 -10.94
N LEU A 368 -8.37 -8.38 -9.66
CA LEU A 368 -7.47 -8.03 -8.57
C LEU A 368 -7.33 -9.24 -7.65
N TYR A 369 -6.15 -9.87 -7.68
CA TYR A 369 -5.84 -10.94 -6.75
C TYR A 369 -5.46 -10.38 -5.38
N GLY A 370 -5.94 -11.04 -4.34
CA GLY A 370 -5.58 -10.76 -2.96
C GLY A 370 -5.66 -12.01 -2.10
N PRO A 371 -5.10 -11.98 -0.87
CA PRO A 371 -5.10 -13.13 0.03
C PRO A 371 -6.49 -13.55 0.48
N ASN A 372 -7.47 -12.65 0.41
CA ASN A 372 -8.84 -12.92 0.83
C ASN A 372 -9.82 -12.02 0.07
N ALA A 373 -10.47 -12.56 -0.95
CA ALA A 373 -11.43 -11.88 -1.80
C ALA A 373 -12.60 -11.29 -0.98
N ASP A 374 -13.10 -12.00 0.04
CA ASP A 374 -14.20 -11.56 0.89
C ASP A 374 -13.83 -10.36 1.76
N ALA A 375 -12.61 -10.34 2.28
CA ALA A 375 -12.11 -9.20 3.04
C ALA A 375 -11.96 -7.97 2.14
N SER A 376 -11.34 -8.12 0.97
CA SER A 376 -11.23 -7.04 -0.02
C SER A 376 -12.60 -6.53 -0.46
N TYR A 377 -13.56 -7.44 -0.68
CA TYR A 377 -14.93 -7.10 -1.06
C TYR A 377 -15.62 -6.25 0.01
N ARG A 378 -15.57 -6.67 1.29
CA ARG A 378 -16.13 -5.90 2.40
C ARG A 378 -15.50 -4.51 2.52
N ARG A 379 -14.16 -4.42 2.48
CA ARG A 379 -13.46 -3.12 2.52
C ARG A 379 -13.82 -2.22 1.35
N ALA A 380 -14.02 -2.77 0.16
CA ALA A 380 -14.43 -1.99 -1.00
C ALA A 380 -15.83 -1.40 -0.80
N LEU A 381 -16.78 -2.17 -0.26
CA LEU A 381 -18.12 -1.67 0.08
C LEU A 381 -18.04 -0.60 1.18
N GLU A 382 -17.28 -0.81 2.24
CA GLU A 382 -17.02 0.17 3.30
C GLU A 382 -16.37 1.46 2.75
N ALA A 383 -15.55 1.34 1.70
CA ALA A 383 -14.91 2.45 1.02
C ALA A 383 -15.83 3.18 0.01
N GLY A 384 -17.08 2.74 -0.16
CA GLY A 384 -18.12 3.39 -0.96
C GLY A 384 -18.45 2.70 -2.29
N ALA A 385 -17.89 1.53 -2.57
CA ALA A 385 -18.25 0.76 -3.78
C ALA A 385 -19.65 0.14 -3.65
N THR A 386 -20.27 -0.16 -4.79
CA THR A 386 -21.51 -0.94 -4.86
C THR A 386 -21.21 -2.38 -5.25
N SER A 387 -22.00 -3.32 -4.75
CA SER A 387 -21.87 -4.72 -5.14
C SER A 387 -22.33 -4.94 -6.59
N ILE A 388 -21.52 -5.66 -7.36
CA ILE A 388 -21.94 -6.29 -8.62
C ILE A 388 -22.45 -7.71 -8.30
N HIS A 389 -21.66 -8.48 -7.55
CA HIS A 389 -22.07 -9.75 -6.96
C HIS A 389 -21.15 -10.13 -5.78
N GLU A 390 -21.69 -10.89 -4.82
CA GLU A 390 -20.93 -11.36 -3.67
C GLU A 390 -19.84 -12.40 -4.04
N PRO A 391 -18.79 -12.53 -3.21
CA PRO A 391 -17.75 -13.54 -3.38
C PRO A 391 -18.29 -14.97 -3.35
N ARG A 392 -17.93 -15.75 -4.37
CA ARG A 392 -18.24 -17.18 -4.48
C ARG A 392 -17.13 -17.93 -5.18
N ASP A 393 -17.06 -19.22 -4.90
CA ASP A 393 -16.11 -20.11 -5.55
C ASP A 393 -16.51 -20.31 -7.01
N GLN A 394 -15.54 -20.19 -7.89
CA GLN A 394 -15.70 -20.28 -9.33
C GLN A 394 -15.23 -21.64 -9.84
N PRO A 395 -15.81 -22.16 -10.93
CA PRO A 395 -15.43 -23.47 -11.49
C PRO A 395 -13.97 -23.52 -11.98
N PHE A 396 -13.34 -22.36 -12.19
CA PHE A 396 -11.92 -22.22 -12.56
C PHE A 396 -10.99 -22.05 -11.35
N GLY A 397 -11.49 -22.30 -10.13
CA GLY A 397 -10.69 -22.44 -8.91
C GLY A 397 -10.25 -21.12 -8.27
N ASP A 398 -10.98 -20.03 -8.53
CA ASP A 398 -10.86 -18.78 -7.78
C ASP A 398 -12.09 -18.57 -6.91
N ARG A 399 -11.90 -18.05 -5.70
CA ARG A 399 -12.98 -17.41 -4.95
C ARG A 399 -13.03 -15.95 -5.37
N MET A 400 -14.15 -15.50 -5.94
CA MET A 400 -14.23 -14.20 -6.59
C MET A 400 -15.56 -13.47 -6.39
N GLY A 401 -15.49 -12.17 -6.09
CA GLY A 401 -16.61 -11.23 -5.97
C GLY A 401 -16.40 -9.98 -6.82
N GLY A 402 -17.46 -9.28 -7.18
CA GLY A 402 -17.41 -8.09 -8.04
C GLY A 402 -17.96 -6.85 -7.34
N VAL A 403 -17.25 -5.73 -7.43
CA VAL A 403 -17.72 -4.41 -6.97
C VAL A 403 -17.53 -3.34 -8.04
N LYS A 404 -18.32 -2.28 -7.99
CA LYS A 404 -18.16 -1.08 -8.81
C LYS A 404 -17.84 0.10 -7.93
N ASP A 405 -16.72 0.76 -8.17
CA ASP A 405 -16.37 1.95 -7.40
C ASP A 405 -17.21 3.18 -7.82
N VAL A 406 -17.09 4.26 -7.05
CA VAL A 406 -17.85 5.51 -7.28
C VAL A 406 -17.42 6.25 -8.55
N PHE A 407 -16.34 5.83 -9.21
CA PHE A 407 -15.81 6.40 -10.45
C PHE A 407 -16.21 5.56 -11.68
N GLY A 408 -16.90 4.45 -11.46
CA GLY A 408 -17.42 3.57 -12.49
C GLY A 408 -16.50 2.40 -12.84
N ASN A 409 -15.33 2.26 -12.20
CA ASN A 409 -14.47 1.11 -12.45
C ASN A 409 -15.06 -0.14 -11.80
N GLU A 410 -14.92 -1.27 -12.46
CA GLU A 410 -15.36 -2.57 -11.97
C GLU A 410 -14.16 -3.37 -11.47
N TRP A 411 -14.25 -3.93 -10.26
CA TRP A 411 -13.18 -4.67 -9.61
C TRP A 411 -13.67 -6.08 -9.30
N TYR A 412 -13.08 -7.07 -9.97
CA TYR A 412 -13.28 -8.49 -9.72
C TYR A 412 -12.19 -8.96 -8.76
N LEU A 413 -12.55 -9.08 -7.49
CA LEU A 413 -11.66 -9.35 -6.37
C LEU A 413 -11.55 -10.86 -6.20
N ALA A 414 -10.34 -11.41 -6.34
CA ALA A 414 -10.12 -12.84 -6.45
C ALA A 414 -9.05 -13.37 -5.48
N THR A 415 -9.21 -14.63 -5.08
CA THR A 415 -8.21 -15.41 -4.35
C THR A 415 -8.15 -16.79 -5.01
N ARG A 416 -6.97 -17.21 -5.47
CA ARG A 416 -6.76 -18.56 -5.99
C ARG A 416 -6.92 -19.57 -4.86
N ILE A 417 -7.76 -20.59 -5.06
CA ILE A 417 -8.07 -21.61 -4.04
C ILE A 417 -7.74 -23.06 -4.45
N SER A 418 -7.57 -23.37 -5.75
CA SER A 418 -7.26 -24.74 -6.20
C SER A 418 -6.64 -24.86 -7.57
#